data_AF-A0A3D4IMI7-F1
#
_entry.id   AF-A0A3D4IMI7-F1
#
_cell.length_a   1.000
_cell.length_b   1.000
_cell.length_c   1.000
_cell.angle_alpha   90.00
_cell.angle_beta   90.00
_cell.angle_gamma   90.00
#
_symmetry.space_group_name_H-M   'P 1'
#
loop_
_entity.id
_entity.type
_entity.pdbx_description
1 polymer ?
#
loop_
_entity_poly.entity_id
_entity_poly.type
_entity_poly.pdbx_seq_one_letter_code
_entity_poly.pdbx_strand_id
1 'polypeptide(L)'
;MGRIVLCLILCFLFACSPQVRIKKILHTSEDTFQDHIGLLVYDPDKRETIVDYNSNRYFTPASNTKIFTLLSSLHLIGDSIPAFRFEEKP
;
A
#
# COMPACT_ATOMS: atom_id res chain seq x y z
N MET A 1 -13.96 21.70 -39.27
CA MET A 1 -12.64 21.42 -38.65
C MET A 1 -12.57 21.90 -37.20
N GLY A 2 -12.70 23.19 -36.89
CA GLY A 2 -12.55 23.70 -35.50
C GLY A 2 -13.49 23.10 -34.44
N ARG A 3 -14.75 22.80 -34.77
CA ARG A 3 -15.71 22.19 -33.83
C ARG A 3 -15.38 20.73 -33.46
N ILE A 4 -14.78 19.99 -34.39
CA ILE A 4 -14.35 18.60 -34.16
C ILE A 4 -13.11 18.58 -33.28
N VAL A 5 -12.16 19.48 -33.55
CA VAL A 5 -10.97 19.67 -32.71
C VAL A 5 -11.37 20.09 -31.29
N LEU A 6 -12.34 20.99 -31.16
CA LEU A 6 -12.90 21.39 -29.85
C LEU A 6 -13.54 20.21 -29.11
N CYS A 7 -14.36 19.39 -29.78
CA CYS A 7 -14.94 18.19 -29.17
C CYS A 7 -13.87 17.18 -28.74
N LEU A 8 -12.84 16.95 -29.57
CA LEU A 8 -11.74 16.04 -29.22
C LEU A 8 -10.97 16.53 -27.99
N ILE A 9 -10.67 17.83 -27.90
CA ILE A 9 -10.01 18.43 -26.72
C ILE A 9 -10.88 18.28 -25.46
N LEU A 10 -12.19 18.52 -25.57
CA LEU A 10 -13.13 18.32 -24.46
C LEU A 10 -13.18 16.86 -24.02
N CYS A 11 -13.16 15.89 -24.93
CA CYS A 11 -13.15 14.47 -24.59
C CYS A 11 -11.88 14.03 -23.83
N PHE A 12 -10.71 14.63 -24.09
CA PHE A 12 -9.48 14.32 -23.36
C PHE A 12 -9.53 14.76 -21.89
N LEU A 13 -10.37 15.73 -21.53
CA LEU A 13 -10.50 16.23 -20.16
C LEU A 13 -11.38 15.35 -19.25
N PHE A 14 -12.10 14.36 -19.80
CA PHE A 14 -12.97 13.46 -19.04
C PHE A 14 -12.34 12.09 -18.72
N ALA A 15 -11.05 11.91 -19.01
CA ALA A 15 -10.35 10.67 -18.67
C ALA A 15 -10.21 10.54 -17.14
N CYS A 16 -10.99 9.65 -16.53
CA CYS A 16 -10.89 9.35 -15.10
C CYS A 16 -9.76 8.32 -14.87
N SER A 17 -8.75 8.68 -14.07
CA SER A 17 -7.69 7.75 -13.68
C SER A 17 -8.23 6.64 -12.75
N PRO A 18 -7.84 5.37 -12.91
CA PRO A 18 -8.19 4.29 -11.98
C PRO A 18 -7.90 4.62 -10.51
N GLN A 19 -6.89 5.46 -10.26
CA GLN A 19 -6.51 5.94 -8.93
C GLN A 19 -7.64 6.71 -8.24
N VAL A 20 -8.39 7.54 -8.99
CA VAL A 20 -9.52 8.32 -8.47
C VAL A 20 -10.63 7.39 -7.99
N ARG A 21 -10.88 6.31 -8.74
CA ARG A 21 -11.88 5.30 -8.35
C ARG A 21 -11.49 4.59 -7.06
N ILE A 22 -10.22 4.20 -6.91
CA ILE A 22 -9.72 3.54 -5.68
C ILE A 22 -9.86 4.48 -4.49
N LYS A 23 -9.40 5.73 -4.61
CA LYS A 23 -9.55 6.73 -3.54
C LYS A 23 -11.00 6.94 -3.13
N LYS A 24 -11.93 6.97 -4.10
CA LYS A 24 -13.37 7.07 -3.82
C LYS A 24 -13.89 5.87 -3.03
N ILE A 25 -13.49 4.65 -3.41
CA ILE A 25 -13.87 3.43 -2.67
C ILE A 25 -13.35 3.50 -1.24
N LEU A 26 -12.08 3.85 -1.04
CA LEU A 26 -11.47 3.95 0.29
C LEU A 26 -12.18 4.98 1.16
N HIS A 27 -12.47 6.17 0.63
CA HIS A 27 -13.23 7.19 1.35
C HIS A 27 -14.63 6.71 1.73
N THR A 28 -15.37 6.11 0.78
CA THR A 28 -16.69 5.54 1.08
C THR A 28 -16.61 4.42 2.12
N SER A 29 -15.54 3.62 2.13
CA SER A 29 -15.30 2.61 3.15
C SER A 29 -15.03 3.22 4.52
N GLU A 30 -14.18 4.25 4.64
CA GLU A 30 -13.98 4.96 5.91
C GLU A 30 -15.31 5.52 6.45
N ASP A 31 -16.12 6.16 5.59
CA ASP A 31 -17.43 6.69 5.99
C ASP A 31 -18.40 5.59 6.43
N THR A 32 -18.39 4.44 5.75
CA THR A 32 -19.33 3.34 6.04
C THR A 32 -18.96 2.59 7.31
N PHE A 33 -17.68 2.29 7.49
CA PHE A 33 -17.19 1.46 8.60
C PHE A 33 -16.73 2.26 9.81
N GLN A 34 -16.60 3.60 9.67
CA GLN A 34 -16.09 4.49 10.71
C GLN A 34 -14.66 4.14 11.15
N ASP A 35 -13.88 3.57 10.23
CA ASP A 35 -12.48 3.18 10.42
C ASP A 35 -11.53 4.19 9.75
N HIS A 36 -10.25 4.14 10.14
CA HIS A 36 -9.18 4.84 9.43
C HIS A 36 -8.41 3.88 8.54
N ILE A 37 -8.26 4.23 7.27
CA ILE A 37 -7.61 3.41 6.24
C ILE A 37 -6.36 4.14 5.72
N GLY A 38 -5.25 3.42 5.69
CA GLY A 38 -4.01 3.81 5.01
C GLY A 38 -3.68 2.82 3.90
N LEU A 39 -3.42 3.30 2.69
CA LEU A 39 -3.01 2.48 1.55
C LEU A 39 -1.91 3.19 0.74
N LEU A 40 -0.79 2.52 0.56
CA LEU A 40 0.26 2.89 -0.39
C LEU A 40 0.47 1.72 -1.35
N VAL A 41 0.33 1.97 -2.65
CA VAL A 41 0.68 1.01 -3.70
C VAL A 41 1.83 1.61 -4.50
N TYR A 42 2.97 0.92 -4.51
CA TYR A 42 4.21 1.38 -5.12
C TYR A 42 4.71 0.36 -6.12
N ASP A 43 5.11 0.82 -7.30
CA ASP A 43 5.76 0.03 -8.34
C ASP A 43 7.28 0.08 -8.12
N PRO A 44 7.93 -1.00 -7.68
CA PRO A 44 9.37 -1.00 -7.44
C PRO A 44 10.21 -0.95 -8.72
N ASP A 45 9.68 -1.46 -9.85
CA ASP A 45 10.40 -1.50 -11.13
C ASP A 45 10.43 -0.11 -11.76
N LYS A 46 9.30 0.60 -11.72
CA LYS A 46 9.18 1.99 -12.22
C LYS A 46 9.60 3.04 -11.21
N ARG A 47 9.70 2.66 -9.93
CA ARG A 47 9.96 3.57 -8.80
C ARG A 47 8.90 4.65 -8.64
N GLU A 48 7.64 4.26 -8.82
CA GLU A 48 6.51 5.20 -8.85
C GLU A 48 5.41 4.79 -7.88
N THR A 49 4.79 5.76 -7.23
CA THR A 49 3.59 5.54 -6.42
C THR A 49 2.37 5.46 -7.31
N ILE A 50 1.71 4.30 -7.32
CA ILE A 50 0.48 4.05 -8.07
C ILE A 50 -0.73 4.58 -7.28
N VAL A 51 -0.79 4.35 -5.97
CA VAL A 51 -1.88 4.82 -5.11
C VAL A 51 -1.30 5.32 -3.81
N ASP A 52 -1.77 6.48 -3.36
CA ASP A 52 -1.46 7.05 -2.05
C ASP A 52 -2.74 7.54 -1.39
N TYR A 53 -3.09 6.93 -0.26
CA TYR A 53 -4.23 7.28 0.57
C TYR A 53 -3.81 7.22 2.04
N ASN A 54 -3.72 8.37 2.71
CA ASN A 54 -3.32 8.49 4.12
C ASN A 54 -2.02 7.74 4.50
N SER A 55 -1.12 7.48 3.55
CA SER A 55 0.07 6.63 3.76
C SER A 55 1.06 7.20 4.77
N ASN A 56 1.04 8.51 4.98
CA ASN A 56 1.89 9.24 5.91
C ASN A 56 1.34 9.31 7.35
N ARG A 57 0.20 8.67 7.64
CA ARG A 57 -0.39 8.62 8.98
C ARG A 57 0.08 7.39 9.75
N TYR A 58 0.08 7.49 11.08
CA TYR A 58 0.34 6.35 11.96
C TYR A 58 -0.92 5.51 12.15
N PHE A 59 -0.76 4.19 12.05
CA PHE A 59 -1.80 3.19 12.29
C PHE A 59 -1.26 2.10 13.21
N THR A 60 -2.15 1.34 13.83
CA THR A 60 -1.77 0.15 14.62
C THR A 60 -1.41 -0.98 13.67
N PRO A 61 -0.12 -1.41 13.57
CA PRO A 61 0.31 -2.33 12.52
C PRO A 61 -0.01 -3.80 12.79
N ALA A 62 -0.50 -4.14 13.99
CA ALA A 62 -0.74 -5.53 14.44
C ALA A 62 0.45 -6.44 14.05
N SER A 63 0.19 -7.57 13.37
CA SER A 63 1.25 -8.48 12.94
C SER A 63 2.16 -7.94 11.83
N ASN A 64 1.86 -6.82 11.17
CA ASN A 64 2.80 -6.19 10.22
C ASN A 64 4.08 -5.71 10.91
N THR A 65 4.04 -5.53 12.24
CA THR A 65 5.25 -5.33 13.08
C THR A 65 6.33 -6.38 12.80
N LYS A 66 5.92 -7.61 12.46
CA LYS A 66 6.83 -8.72 12.13
C LYS A 66 7.77 -8.41 10.97
N ILE A 67 7.40 -7.52 10.04
CA ILE A 67 8.28 -7.10 8.93
C ILE A 67 9.52 -6.40 9.48
N PHE A 68 9.35 -5.43 10.39
CA PHE A 68 10.46 -4.73 11.03
C PHE A 68 11.27 -5.63 11.95
N THR A 69 10.59 -6.53 12.69
CA THR A 69 11.27 -7.53 13.51
C THR A 69 12.14 -8.44 12.65
N LEU A 70 11.61 -8.98 11.54
CA LEU A 70 12.36 -9.83 10.62
C LEU A 70 13.56 -9.08 10.04
N LEU A 71 13.37 -7.84 9.55
CA LEU A 71 14.45 -7.03 9.02
C LEU A 71 15.57 -6.85 10.06
N SER A 72 15.21 -6.52 11.30
CA SER A 72 16.15 -6.34 12.40
C SER A 72 16.87 -7.66 12.74
N SER A 73 16.13 -8.77 12.81
CA SER A 73 16.70 -10.09 13.07
C SER A 73 17.71 -10.49 12.00
N LEU A 74 17.37 -10.33 10.71
CA LEU A 74 18.30 -10.64 9.62
C LEU A 74 19.59 -9.81 9.68
N HIS A 75 19.51 -8.55 10.13
CA HIS A 75 20.71 -7.71 10.32
C HIS A 75 21.53 -8.09 11.55
N LEU A 76 20.88 -8.49 12.64
CA LEU A 76 21.56 -8.72 13.92
C LEU A 76 22.08 -10.14 14.10
N ILE A 77 21.29 -11.14 13.69
CA ILE A 77 21.56 -12.56 13.94
C ILE A 77 21.70 -13.39 12.65
N GLY A 78 21.54 -12.76 11.48
CA GLY A 78 21.70 -13.40 10.18
C GLY A 78 20.48 -14.23 9.74
N ASP A 79 20.65 -14.94 8.63
CA ASP A 79 19.66 -15.92 8.17
C ASP A 79 19.85 -17.25 8.90
N SER A 80 18.74 -17.78 9.41
CA SER A 80 18.61 -19.04 10.15
C SER A 80 19.33 -19.11 11.50
N ILE A 81 18.59 -19.50 12.53
CA ILE A 81 19.10 -19.85 13.86
C ILE A 81 18.53 -21.21 14.28
N PRO A 82 19.17 -21.94 15.21
CA PRO A 82 18.55 -23.14 15.78
C PRO A 82 17.18 -22.81 16.38
N ALA A 83 16.11 -23.35 15.80
CA ALA A 83 14.73 -23.06 16.22
C ALA A 83 14.40 -23.67 17.59
N PHE A 84 14.82 -24.92 17.81
CA PHE A 84 14.66 -25.63 19.07
C PHE A 84 15.91 -26.49 19.33
N ARG A 85 16.31 -26.57 20.59
CA ARG A 85 17.30 -27.54 21.07
C ARG A 85 16.58 -28.44 22.08
N PHE A 86 16.20 -29.63 21.64
CA PHE A 86 15.59 -30.63 22.53
C PHE A 86 16.69 -31.38 23.27
N GLU A 87 16.53 -31.56 24.58
CA GLU A 87 17.39 -32.41 25.40
C GLU A 87 16.50 -33.48 26.05
N GLU A 88 16.78 -34.74 25.78
CA GLU A 88 16.23 -35.86 26.54
C GLU A 88 17.13 -36.08 27.75
N LYS A 89 16.59 -35.90 28.95
CA LYS A 89 17.25 -36.35 30.19
C LYS A 89 16.85 -37.81 30.45
N PRO A 90 17.80 -38.70 30.76
CA PRO A 90 17.51 -40.08 31.12
C PRO A 90 16.77 -40.18 32.45
#